data_AF-A0A7V6CWX6-F1
#
_entry.id   AF-A0A7V6CWX6-F1
#
_cell.length_a   1.000
_cell.length_b   1.000
_cell.length_c   1.000
_cell.angle_alpha   90.00
_cell.angle_beta   90.00
_cell.angle_gamma   90.00
#
_symmetry.space_group_name_H-M   'P 1'
#
loop_
_entity.id
_entity.type
_entity.pdbx_description
1 polymer ?
#
loop_
_entity_poly.entity_id
_entity_poly.type
_entity_poly.pdbx_seq_one_letter_code
_entity_poly.pdbx_strand_id
1 'polypeptide(L)'
;MERSISELAHAAMKACEEIQGFSATQTINAGPIKAEGRIRYRRPGKVTLEYRTYEDPLAEFEEKLAGSEFTPSELLGMQIVHDGRGTWLYDTKRDVAIRKLGRRLYSPLRLPDGIAEIDFMCQLTHDFLLRDEGEEEINGKKARKIGLKPKTPERMSLFKDEIFPLKRAVISIDPETLFPMRILFYPTQRSPLYYIAGPSTPITIDYRDVMFAVPKEDLFSFEPSEETRVFSEEETRDKDLADTLPFTLDLERITQRGYKLHSDRITVTANEGRQRAYAFLSFEKAGSNSKRTSGLSLRVGNYLSPDMNRRRALLADNGEEVDLASITGRVIDREALLKDEIPESVRRSLLEIGWQKNEVYWFLLGEGIDREELIGIASAMTSSDDEADQPEE
;
A
#
# COMPACT_ATOMS: atom_id res chain seq x y z
N MET A 1 28.88 -29.69 -20.19
CA MET A 1 28.39 -29.01 -21.40
C MET A 1 27.58 -27.83 -20.93
N GLU A 2 27.98 -26.62 -21.27
CA GLU A 2 27.32 -25.40 -20.80
C GLU A 2 26.01 -25.21 -21.55
N ARG A 3 24.87 -25.02 -20.86
CA ARG A 3 23.56 -24.85 -21.52
C ARG A 3 23.56 -23.54 -22.30
N SER A 4 22.93 -23.54 -23.48
CA SER A 4 22.62 -22.27 -24.15
C SER A 4 21.64 -21.45 -23.30
N ILE A 5 21.59 -20.13 -23.50
CA ILE A 5 20.67 -19.25 -22.76
C ILE A 5 19.20 -19.65 -22.95
N SER A 6 18.86 -20.16 -24.14
CA SER A 6 17.51 -20.64 -24.44
C SER A 6 17.22 -21.93 -23.67
N GLU A 7 18.14 -22.89 -23.64
CA GLU A 7 18.00 -24.12 -22.86
C GLU A 7 17.91 -23.85 -21.35
N LEU A 8 18.71 -22.91 -20.84
CA LEU A 8 18.65 -22.48 -19.45
C LEU A 8 17.28 -21.89 -19.12
N ALA A 9 16.76 -21.00 -19.97
CA ALA A 9 15.46 -20.37 -19.75
C ALA A 9 14.30 -21.37 -19.81
N HIS A 10 14.30 -22.31 -20.77
CA HIS A 10 13.28 -23.36 -20.82
C HIS A 10 13.36 -24.29 -19.60
N ALA A 11 14.58 -24.63 -19.14
CA ALA A 11 14.76 -25.43 -17.94
C ALA A 11 14.28 -24.69 -16.68
N ALA A 12 14.56 -23.39 -16.57
CA ALA A 12 14.10 -22.56 -15.46
C ALA A 12 12.58 -22.35 -15.47
N MET A 13 11.96 -22.20 -16.65
CA MET A 13 10.50 -22.18 -16.80
C MET A 13 9.89 -23.47 -16.27
N LYS A 14 10.40 -24.62 -16.70
CA LYS A 14 9.92 -25.93 -16.24
C LYS A 14 10.10 -26.12 -14.73
N ALA A 15 11.27 -25.74 -14.20
CA ALA A 15 11.51 -25.76 -12.76
C ALA A 15 10.54 -24.85 -11.99
N CYS A 16 10.26 -23.63 -12.50
CA CYS A 16 9.26 -22.71 -11.94
C CYS A 16 7.86 -23.34 -11.86
N GLU A 17 7.44 -24.05 -12.91
CA GLU A 17 6.14 -24.73 -12.97
C GLU A 17 6.05 -25.89 -11.96
N GLU A 18 7.16 -26.58 -11.71
CA GLU A 18 7.24 -27.70 -10.77
C GLU A 18 7.30 -27.26 -9.29
N ILE A 19 7.73 -26.03 -8.99
CA ILE A 19 7.80 -25.50 -7.62
C ILE A 19 6.39 -25.41 -7.01
N GLN A 20 6.12 -26.28 -6.04
CA GLN A 20 4.89 -26.26 -5.24
C GLN A 20 4.96 -25.29 -4.06
N GLY A 21 6.17 -25.00 -3.58
CA GLY A 21 6.40 -24.07 -2.48
C GLY A 21 7.88 -23.94 -2.14
N PHE A 22 8.23 -22.86 -1.45
CA PHE A 22 9.58 -22.64 -0.95
C PHE A 22 9.56 -21.72 0.27
N SER A 23 10.68 -21.65 0.97
CA SER A 23 10.94 -20.58 1.93
C SER A 23 12.30 -19.97 1.69
N ALA A 24 12.43 -18.66 1.87
CA ALA A 24 13.66 -17.92 1.60
C ALA A 24 13.73 -16.68 2.49
N THR A 25 14.95 -16.17 2.68
CA THR A 25 15.12 -14.78 3.09
C THR A 25 15.14 -13.94 1.81
N GLN A 26 14.24 -12.98 1.72
CA GLN A 26 14.17 -12.04 0.59
C GLN A 26 14.65 -10.67 1.04
N THR A 27 15.53 -10.05 0.25
CA THR A 27 15.96 -8.67 0.45
C THR A 27 15.58 -7.86 -0.78
N ILE A 28 14.90 -6.74 -0.59
CA ILE A 28 14.56 -5.79 -1.64
C ILE A 28 15.33 -4.50 -1.39
N ASN A 29 16.07 -4.03 -2.40
CA ASN A 29 16.74 -2.74 -2.38
C ASN A 29 16.24 -1.88 -3.54
N ALA A 30 15.85 -0.63 -3.26
CA ALA A 30 15.41 0.34 -4.25
C ALA A 30 15.96 1.73 -3.89
N GLY A 31 17.23 1.97 -4.24
CA GLY A 31 17.96 3.16 -3.81
C GLY A 31 18.04 3.23 -2.29
N PRO A 32 17.47 4.26 -1.65
CA PRO A 32 17.56 4.41 -0.20
C PRO A 32 16.53 3.55 0.55
N ILE A 33 15.61 2.88 -0.15
CA ILE A 33 14.67 1.93 0.44
C ILE A 33 15.32 0.55 0.53
N LYS A 34 15.16 -0.10 1.68
CA LYS A 34 15.62 -1.46 1.92
C LYS A 34 14.67 -2.24 2.81
N ALA A 35 14.24 -3.41 2.38
CA ALA A 35 13.50 -4.33 3.23
C ALA A 35 14.12 -5.73 3.19
N GLU A 36 14.12 -6.42 4.33
CA GLU A 36 14.47 -7.83 4.43
C GLU A 36 13.39 -8.55 5.21
N GLY A 37 12.93 -9.68 4.69
CA GLY A 37 11.91 -10.49 5.35
C GLY A 37 12.12 -11.98 5.13
N ARG A 38 11.59 -12.79 6.04
CA ARG A 38 11.42 -14.22 5.81
C ARG A 38 10.13 -14.40 5.03
N ILE A 39 10.23 -15.01 3.85
CA ILE A 39 9.07 -15.36 3.02
C ILE A 39 8.87 -16.86 3.00
N ARG A 40 7.60 -17.27 2.96
CA ARG A 40 7.19 -18.64 2.64
C ARG A 40 6.14 -18.55 1.55
N TYR A 41 6.31 -19.35 0.52
CA TYR A 41 5.42 -19.38 -0.64
C TYR A 41 4.88 -20.80 -0.82
N ARG A 42 3.61 -20.90 -1.20
CA ARG A 42 2.96 -22.16 -1.59
C ARG A 42 1.95 -21.90 -2.70
N ARG A 43 1.98 -22.70 -3.75
CA ARG A 43 1.01 -22.59 -4.85
C ARG A 43 -0.40 -23.00 -4.38
N PRO A 44 -1.46 -22.36 -4.93
CA PRO A 44 -1.42 -21.15 -5.75
C PRO A 44 -1.39 -19.89 -4.87
N GLY A 45 -0.38 -19.03 -5.07
CA GLY A 45 -0.37 -17.65 -4.56
C GLY A 45 -0.36 -17.44 -3.05
N LYS A 46 -0.20 -18.48 -2.21
CA LYS A 46 -0.17 -18.32 -0.76
C LYS A 46 1.19 -17.84 -0.30
N VAL A 47 1.21 -16.81 0.54
CA VAL A 47 2.45 -16.18 1.00
C VAL A 47 2.37 -15.86 2.47
N THR A 48 3.43 -16.15 3.22
CA THR A 48 3.68 -15.47 4.50
C THR A 48 4.91 -14.62 4.45
N LEU A 49 4.86 -13.51 5.17
CA LEU A 49 5.93 -12.53 5.24
C LEU A 49 6.08 -12.03 6.68
N GLU A 50 7.31 -12.07 7.16
CA GLU A 50 7.74 -11.47 8.43
C GLU A 50 8.95 -10.58 8.14
N TYR A 51 8.77 -9.26 8.27
CA TYR A 51 9.88 -8.32 8.09
C TYR A 51 10.86 -8.37 9.26
N ARG A 52 12.15 -8.41 8.92
CA ARG A 52 13.27 -8.28 9.87
C ARG A 52 13.82 -6.87 9.88
N THR A 53 13.90 -6.25 8.71
CA THR A 53 14.30 -4.84 8.54
C THR A 53 13.39 -4.20 7.52
N TYR A 54 12.98 -2.96 7.77
CA TYR A 54 12.22 -2.15 6.83
C TYR A 54 12.69 -0.71 6.99
N GLU A 55 13.43 -0.24 5.99
CA GLU A 55 13.99 1.10 5.91
C GLU A 55 13.34 1.81 4.73
N ASP A 56 12.66 2.90 5.03
CA ASP A 56 11.97 3.69 4.05
C ASP A 56 12.12 5.18 4.38
N PRO A 57 13.04 5.88 3.71
CA PRO A 57 13.27 7.30 3.97
C PRO A 57 12.09 8.18 3.55
N LEU A 58 11.16 7.67 2.74
CA LEU A 58 9.96 8.40 2.37
C LEU A 58 8.87 8.29 3.43
N ALA A 59 8.98 7.38 4.40
CA ALA A 59 7.93 7.18 5.39
C ALA A 59 7.65 8.45 6.20
N GLU A 60 8.68 9.19 6.64
CA GLU A 60 8.48 10.43 7.39
C GLU A 60 7.80 11.52 6.54
N PHE A 61 8.23 11.65 5.28
CA PHE A 61 7.61 12.55 4.31
C PHE A 61 6.14 12.17 4.04
N GLU A 62 5.86 10.88 3.79
CA GLU A 62 4.51 10.35 3.54
C GLU A 62 3.59 10.57 4.74
N GLU A 63 4.10 10.39 5.97
CA GLU A 63 3.36 10.69 7.20
C GLU A 63 2.94 12.16 7.29
N LYS A 64 3.88 13.09 7.07
CA LYS A 64 3.61 14.53 7.03
C LYS A 64 2.65 14.91 5.89
N LEU A 65 2.79 14.28 4.72
CA LEU A 65 1.99 14.56 3.53
C LEU A 65 0.55 14.07 3.70
N ALA A 66 0.35 12.75 3.77
CA ALA A 66 -0.97 12.15 3.70
C ALA A 66 -1.16 10.97 4.65
N GLY A 67 -0.21 10.71 5.56
CA GLY A 67 -0.23 9.50 6.37
C GLY A 67 0.04 8.24 5.54
N SER A 68 0.63 7.23 6.17
CA SER A 68 0.65 5.85 5.68
C SER A 68 -0.27 5.02 6.56
N GLU A 69 -0.79 3.88 6.06
CA GLU A 69 -1.57 2.98 6.90
C GLU A 69 -0.70 2.40 8.03
N PHE A 70 0.53 1.96 7.68
CA PHE A 70 1.52 1.42 8.60
C PHE A 70 2.88 2.06 8.36
N THR A 71 3.53 2.45 9.45
CA THR A 71 4.93 2.90 9.38
C THR A 71 5.88 1.71 9.27
N PRO A 72 7.14 1.93 8.84
CA PRO A 72 8.18 0.89 8.89
C PRO A 72 8.30 0.19 10.24
N SER A 73 8.20 0.93 11.35
CA SER A 73 8.30 0.36 12.70
C SER A 73 7.09 -0.45 13.12
N GLU A 74 5.91 -0.18 12.55
CA GLU A 74 4.71 -0.98 12.76
C GLU A 74 4.76 -2.28 11.94
N LEU A 75 5.25 -2.22 10.71
CA LEU A 75 5.48 -3.42 9.88
C LEU A 75 6.48 -4.37 10.55
N LEU A 76 7.48 -3.84 11.28
CA LEU A 76 8.40 -4.61 12.11
C LEU A 76 7.70 -5.20 13.35
N GLY A 77 7.23 -6.43 13.21
CA GLY A 77 6.48 -7.18 14.24
C GLY A 77 5.09 -7.60 13.80
N MET A 78 4.68 -7.22 12.59
CA MET A 78 3.48 -7.75 11.97
C MET A 78 3.72 -9.13 11.36
N GLN A 79 2.75 -10.01 11.53
CA GLN A 79 2.64 -11.24 10.74
C GLN A 79 1.69 -10.98 9.58
N ILE A 80 2.19 -11.18 8.36
CA ILE A 80 1.42 -10.98 7.13
C ILE A 80 1.18 -12.35 6.48
N VAL A 81 -0.08 -12.71 6.30
CA VAL A 81 -0.50 -14.01 5.77
C VAL A 81 -1.48 -13.83 4.63
N HIS A 82 -1.07 -14.14 3.41
CA HIS A 82 -1.95 -14.23 2.25
C HIS A 82 -2.36 -15.68 2.00
N ASP A 83 -3.66 -15.96 2.12
CA ASP A 83 -4.25 -17.31 1.99
C ASP A 83 -4.59 -17.70 0.53
N GLY A 84 -4.20 -16.87 -0.44
CA GLY A 84 -4.54 -17.01 -1.86
C GLY A 84 -5.86 -16.32 -2.26
N ARG A 85 -6.61 -15.74 -1.31
CA ARG A 85 -7.82 -14.93 -1.57
C ARG A 85 -7.75 -13.56 -0.91
N GLY A 86 -7.37 -13.52 0.35
CA GLY A 86 -7.23 -12.32 1.15
C GLY A 86 -5.93 -12.33 1.94
N THR A 87 -5.62 -11.21 2.56
CA THR A 87 -4.43 -11.03 3.37
C THR A 87 -4.83 -10.67 4.79
N TRP A 88 -4.28 -11.40 5.75
CA TRP A 88 -4.33 -11.10 7.17
C TRP A 88 -3.10 -10.29 7.58
N LEU A 89 -3.33 -9.22 8.34
CA LEU A 89 -2.32 -8.35 8.92
C LEU A 89 -2.50 -8.41 10.42
N TYR A 90 -1.60 -9.11 11.10
CA TYR A 90 -1.67 -9.27 12.55
C TYR A 90 -0.59 -8.46 13.25
N ASP A 91 -0.99 -7.42 13.97
CA ASP A 91 -0.14 -6.66 14.88
C ASP A 91 -0.06 -7.38 16.24
N THR A 92 1.03 -8.12 16.42
CA THR A 92 1.29 -8.89 17.65
C THR A 92 1.41 -8.02 18.90
N LYS A 93 1.77 -6.74 18.78
CA LYS A 93 1.98 -5.85 19.94
C LYS A 93 0.66 -5.29 20.45
N ARG A 94 -0.28 -5.01 19.54
CA ARG A 94 -1.61 -4.45 19.87
C ARG A 94 -2.70 -5.51 19.98
N ASP A 95 -2.39 -6.74 19.60
CA ASP A 95 -3.32 -7.86 19.44
C ASP A 95 -4.55 -7.47 18.59
N VAL A 96 -4.25 -6.98 17.39
CA VAL A 96 -5.24 -6.56 16.38
C VAL A 96 -4.94 -7.26 15.08
N ALA A 97 -5.95 -7.86 14.47
CA ALA A 97 -5.87 -8.48 13.16
C ALA A 97 -6.80 -7.77 12.17
N ILE A 98 -6.30 -7.47 10.98
CA ILE A 98 -7.08 -6.89 9.88
C ILE A 98 -7.06 -7.86 8.70
N ARG A 99 -8.23 -8.26 8.23
CA ARG A 99 -8.41 -9.02 7.00
C ARG A 99 -8.68 -8.07 5.84
N LYS A 100 -7.90 -8.17 4.77
CA LYS A 100 -8.08 -7.43 3.53
C LYS A 100 -8.34 -8.38 2.37
N LEU A 101 -9.11 -7.94 1.38
CA LEU A 101 -9.26 -8.69 0.13
C LEU A 101 -8.00 -8.56 -0.74
N GLY A 102 -7.69 -9.63 -1.48
CA GLY A 102 -6.55 -9.69 -2.38
C GLY A 102 -5.20 -9.80 -1.66
N ARG A 103 -4.13 -9.61 -2.44
CA ARG A 103 -2.74 -9.67 -1.99
C ARG A 103 -2.31 -8.28 -1.51
N ARG A 104 -2.00 -8.16 -0.22
CA ARG A 104 -1.61 -6.91 0.47
C ARG A 104 -0.38 -7.16 1.35
N LEU A 105 0.74 -7.47 0.71
CA LEU A 105 1.98 -7.85 1.40
C LEU A 105 2.85 -6.64 1.82
N TYR A 106 2.39 -5.42 1.58
CA TYR A 106 3.11 -4.17 1.87
C TYR A 106 4.52 -4.18 1.30
N SER A 107 4.61 -4.36 -0.03
CA SER A 107 5.89 -4.30 -0.72
C SER A 107 6.53 -2.92 -0.55
N PRO A 108 7.86 -2.84 -0.31
CA PRO A 108 8.56 -1.55 -0.26
C PRO A 108 8.60 -0.84 -1.62
N LEU A 109 8.30 -1.57 -2.70
CA LEU A 109 8.23 -1.04 -4.04
C LEU A 109 6.85 -0.43 -4.28
N ARG A 110 6.79 0.89 -4.53
CA ARG A 110 5.55 1.59 -4.90
C ARG A 110 5.11 1.10 -6.29
N LEU A 111 3.95 0.43 -6.37
CA LEU A 111 3.37 -0.28 -7.51
C LEU A 111 3.70 -1.78 -7.57
N PRO A 112 4.87 -2.26 -8.06
CA PRO A 112 5.04 -3.69 -8.23
C PRO A 112 5.18 -4.42 -6.88
N ASP A 113 4.38 -5.47 -6.66
CA ASP A 113 4.59 -6.34 -5.51
C ASP A 113 5.72 -7.35 -5.75
N GLY A 114 6.93 -6.97 -5.34
CA GLY A 114 8.12 -7.83 -5.44
C GLY A 114 8.20 -8.98 -4.43
N ILE A 115 7.23 -9.14 -3.51
CA ILE A 115 7.33 -10.12 -2.42
C ILE A 115 7.03 -11.55 -2.90
N ALA A 116 7.99 -12.46 -2.82
CA ALA A 116 7.84 -13.85 -3.29
C ALA A 116 7.41 -13.99 -4.76
N GLU A 117 7.63 -12.96 -5.59
CA GLU A 117 7.19 -12.95 -6.97
C GLU A 117 8.19 -13.70 -7.87
N ILE A 118 7.79 -14.88 -8.31
CA ILE A 118 8.56 -15.76 -9.20
C ILE A 118 7.75 -16.25 -10.42
N ASP A 119 6.44 -15.98 -10.48
CA ASP A 119 5.53 -16.59 -11.46
C ASP A 119 5.74 -16.07 -12.89
N PHE A 120 6.43 -14.95 -13.03
CA PHE A 120 6.94 -14.47 -14.31
C PHE A 120 7.94 -15.42 -14.96
N MET A 121 8.68 -16.19 -14.16
CA MET A 121 9.69 -17.11 -14.67
C MET A 121 9.08 -18.24 -15.48
N CYS A 122 7.84 -18.61 -15.19
CA CYS A 122 7.12 -19.65 -15.92
C CYS A 122 6.77 -19.21 -17.36
N GLN A 123 6.98 -17.94 -17.74
CA GLN A 123 6.69 -17.40 -19.08
C GLN A 123 7.88 -16.67 -19.74
N LEU A 124 9.13 -16.94 -19.32
CA LEU A 124 10.31 -16.18 -19.75
C LEU A 124 10.44 -16.05 -21.27
N THR A 125 10.38 -17.16 -22.00
CA THR A 125 10.58 -17.17 -23.46
C THR A 125 9.37 -16.66 -24.22
N HIS A 126 8.18 -16.67 -23.60
CA HIS A 126 6.97 -16.11 -24.19
C HIS A 126 6.97 -14.58 -24.08
N ASP A 127 7.32 -14.03 -22.92
CA ASP A 127 7.17 -12.61 -22.61
C ASP A 127 8.40 -11.76 -22.98
N PHE A 128 9.59 -12.37 -23.02
CA PHE A 128 10.86 -11.66 -23.17
C PHE A 128 11.69 -12.17 -24.35
N LEU A 129 12.45 -11.24 -24.92
CA LEU A 129 13.66 -11.56 -25.67
C LEU A 129 14.81 -11.73 -24.66
N LEU A 130 15.55 -12.82 -24.80
CA LEU A 130 16.58 -13.23 -23.85
C LEU A 130 17.97 -12.90 -24.40
N ARG A 131 18.85 -12.41 -23.52
CA ARG A 131 20.26 -12.16 -23.82
C ARG A 131 21.13 -12.85 -22.78
N ASP A 132 22.18 -13.53 -23.21
CA ASP A 132 23.21 -14.01 -22.28
C ASP A 132 24.04 -12.81 -21.80
N GLU A 133 24.06 -12.58 -20.50
CA GLU A 133 24.79 -11.49 -19.84
C GLU A 133 25.98 -12.03 -19.02
N GLY A 134 26.35 -13.29 -19.24
CA GLY A 134 27.48 -13.98 -18.63
C GLY A 134 27.16 -14.57 -17.25
N GLU A 135 28.21 -14.70 -16.44
CA GLU A 135 28.12 -15.24 -15.08
C GLU A 135 28.35 -14.15 -14.03
N GLU A 136 27.88 -14.39 -12.81
CA GLU A 136 28.27 -13.62 -11.63
C GLU A 136 28.31 -14.54 -10.40
N GLU A 137 28.83 -14.02 -9.28
CA GLU A 137 28.82 -14.73 -8.00
C GLU A 137 27.87 -14.01 -7.03
N ILE A 138 26.93 -14.76 -6.46
CA ILE A 138 25.95 -14.28 -5.47
C ILE A 138 26.03 -15.19 -4.26
N ASN A 139 26.28 -14.63 -3.07
CA ASN A 139 26.36 -15.38 -1.81
C ASN A 139 27.28 -16.61 -1.88
N GLY A 140 28.43 -16.48 -2.56
CA GLY A 140 29.42 -17.55 -2.71
C GLY A 140 29.06 -18.63 -3.75
N LYS A 141 27.98 -18.46 -4.51
CA LYS A 141 27.56 -19.39 -5.57
C LYS A 141 27.60 -18.71 -6.94
N LYS A 142 27.98 -19.49 -7.97
CA LYS A 142 27.91 -19.04 -9.36
C LYS A 142 26.46 -18.96 -9.82
N ALA A 143 26.13 -17.87 -10.52
CA ALA A 143 24.83 -17.65 -11.13
C ALA A 143 24.99 -17.28 -12.61
N ARG A 144 24.02 -17.72 -13.43
CA ARG A 144 23.93 -17.37 -14.85
C ARG A 144 22.99 -16.19 -15.04
N LYS A 145 23.47 -15.13 -15.69
CA LYS A 145 22.69 -13.92 -15.94
C LYS A 145 21.95 -14.00 -17.27
N ILE A 146 20.64 -13.77 -17.20
CA ILE A 146 19.77 -13.64 -18.36
C ILE A 146 19.25 -12.21 -18.41
N GLY A 147 19.65 -11.46 -19.42
CA GLY A 147 19.06 -10.17 -19.74
C GLY A 147 17.66 -10.36 -20.33
N LEU A 148 16.69 -9.61 -19.80
CA LEU A 148 15.29 -9.66 -20.20
C LEU A 148 14.92 -8.36 -20.91
N LYS A 149 14.50 -8.46 -22.18
CA LYS A 149 13.90 -7.36 -22.93
C LYS A 149 12.43 -7.69 -23.20
N PRO A 150 11.47 -6.93 -22.64
CA PRO A 150 10.05 -7.09 -22.94
C PRO A 150 9.76 -7.14 -24.44
N LYS A 151 8.92 -8.10 -24.88
CA LYS A 151 8.44 -8.11 -26.28
C LYS A 151 7.39 -7.04 -26.55
N THR A 152 6.75 -6.51 -25.51
CA THR A 152 5.82 -5.38 -25.59
C THR A 152 6.34 -4.23 -24.72
N PRO A 153 6.12 -2.95 -25.09
CA PRO A 153 6.81 -1.81 -24.48
C PRO A 153 6.60 -1.60 -22.98
N GLU A 154 5.60 -2.25 -22.37
CA GLU A 154 5.19 -2.00 -20.99
C GLU A 154 5.03 -3.28 -20.15
N ARG A 155 5.55 -4.43 -20.63
CA ARG A 155 5.32 -5.73 -19.99
C ARG A 155 6.57 -6.26 -19.30
N MET A 156 6.53 -6.41 -17.99
CA MET A 156 7.22 -7.52 -17.33
C MET A 156 6.20 -8.28 -16.48
N SER A 157 6.46 -9.54 -16.14
CA SER A 157 5.46 -10.44 -15.55
C SER A 157 5.62 -10.67 -14.04
N LEU A 158 6.67 -10.10 -13.40
CA LEU A 158 6.64 -9.66 -11.99
C LEU A 158 5.60 -8.51 -11.81
N PHE A 159 4.96 -8.17 -12.93
CA PHE A 159 3.99 -7.14 -13.22
C PHE A 159 2.89 -7.73 -14.16
N LYS A 160 2.55 -9.03 -14.02
CA LYS A 160 1.44 -9.62 -14.83
C LYS A 160 0.11 -8.89 -14.57
N ASP A 161 -0.08 -8.42 -13.35
CA ASP A 161 -1.31 -7.75 -12.91
C ASP A 161 -1.26 -6.22 -13.08
N GLU A 162 -0.06 -5.64 -13.27
CA GLU A 162 0.14 -4.19 -13.38
C GLU A 162 1.12 -3.83 -14.49
N ILE A 163 0.75 -2.88 -15.36
CA ILE A 163 1.64 -2.41 -16.42
C ILE A 163 2.75 -1.54 -15.81
N PHE A 164 4.01 -1.96 -15.89
CA PHE A 164 5.15 -1.25 -15.30
C PHE A 164 6.29 -0.98 -16.29
N PRO A 165 6.71 0.29 -16.47
CA PRO A 165 7.66 0.64 -17.52
C PRO A 165 9.12 0.53 -17.04
N LEU A 166 9.86 -0.44 -17.59
CA LEU A 166 11.28 -0.69 -17.29
C LEU A 166 12.23 -0.42 -18.48
N LYS A 167 13.45 0.00 -18.16
CA LYS A 167 14.52 0.26 -19.12
C LYS A 167 15.33 -1.01 -19.43
N ARG A 168 15.60 -1.82 -18.40
CA ARG A 168 16.41 -3.05 -18.47
C ARG A 168 16.05 -3.94 -17.29
N ALA A 169 16.01 -5.25 -17.50
CA ALA A 169 15.96 -6.23 -16.42
C ALA A 169 16.98 -7.36 -16.67
N VAL A 170 17.46 -7.95 -15.59
CA VAL A 170 18.38 -9.08 -15.56
C VAL A 170 17.92 -10.02 -14.45
N ILE A 171 17.89 -11.32 -14.73
CA ILE A 171 17.70 -12.36 -13.72
C ILE A 171 18.97 -13.20 -13.61
N SER A 172 19.32 -13.55 -12.39
CA SER A 172 20.50 -14.35 -12.10
C SER A 172 20.03 -15.67 -11.53
N ILE A 173 20.23 -16.74 -12.30
CA ILE A 173 19.70 -18.07 -12.03
C ILE A 173 20.81 -18.94 -11.47
N ASP A 174 20.53 -19.63 -10.36
CA ASP A 174 21.37 -20.71 -9.87
C ASP A 174 21.34 -21.87 -10.89
N PRO A 175 22.46 -22.25 -11.54
CA PRO A 175 22.46 -23.29 -12.56
C PRO A 175 22.12 -24.69 -12.00
N GLU A 176 22.26 -24.90 -10.69
CA GLU A 176 21.95 -26.17 -10.03
C GLU A 176 20.44 -26.31 -9.76
N THR A 177 19.84 -25.28 -9.15
CA THR A 177 18.43 -25.31 -8.70
C THR A 177 17.46 -24.69 -9.71
N LEU A 178 17.97 -23.93 -10.68
CA LEU A 178 17.22 -23.18 -11.68
C LEU A 178 16.31 -22.10 -11.10
N PHE A 179 16.53 -21.74 -9.84
CA PHE A 179 15.79 -20.71 -9.10
C PHE A 179 16.45 -19.34 -9.25
N PRO A 180 15.69 -18.22 -9.21
CA PRO A 180 16.26 -16.89 -9.29
C PRO A 180 16.95 -16.56 -7.97
N MET A 181 18.25 -16.32 -8.01
CA MET A 181 19.02 -15.81 -6.88
C MET A 181 18.88 -14.28 -6.74
N ARG A 182 18.76 -13.59 -7.88
CA ARG A 182 18.59 -12.13 -7.95
C ARG A 182 17.72 -11.76 -9.14
N ILE A 183 16.82 -10.82 -8.92
CA ILE A 183 16.11 -10.09 -9.96
C ILE A 183 16.58 -8.65 -9.87
N LEU A 184 17.05 -8.11 -10.98
CA LEU A 184 17.56 -6.76 -11.07
C LEU A 184 16.83 -6.03 -12.18
N PHE A 185 16.29 -4.84 -11.91
CA PHE A 185 15.67 -4.02 -12.94
C PHE A 185 15.89 -2.54 -12.75
N TYR A 186 15.79 -1.80 -13.85
CA TYR A 186 15.88 -0.35 -13.90
C TYR A 186 14.53 0.21 -14.33
N PRO A 187 13.86 1.01 -13.49
CA PRO A 187 12.63 1.68 -13.89
C PRO A 187 12.93 2.73 -14.98
N THR A 188 11.94 3.03 -15.83
CA THR A 188 12.01 4.21 -16.72
C THR A 188 11.50 5.46 -16.01
N GLN A 189 11.71 6.63 -16.61
CA GLN A 189 11.15 7.92 -16.15
C GLN A 189 9.63 7.91 -15.96
N ARG A 190 8.89 6.99 -16.59
CA ARG A 190 7.44 6.87 -16.41
C ARG A 190 7.03 6.19 -15.11
N SER A 191 7.95 5.51 -14.43
CA SER A 191 7.70 4.80 -13.18
C SER A 191 8.02 5.70 -11.97
N PRO A 192 7.15 5.78 -10.94
CA PRO A 192 7.47 6.46 -9.67
C PRO A 192 8.80 6.01 -9.06
N LEU A 193 9.10 4.71 -9.13
CA LEU A 193 10.35 4.15 -8.60
C LEU A 193 11.62 4.73 -9.25
N TYR A 194 11.54 5.33 -10.45
CA TYR A 194 12.68 6.02 -11.06
C TYR A 194 13.10 7.25 -10.26
N TYR A 195 12.12 7.98 -9.71
CA TYR A 195 12.37 9.17 -8.91
C TYR A 195 12.76 8.81 -7.47
N ILE A 196 12.26 7.68 -6.97
CA ILE A 196 12.57 7.19 -5.62
C ILE A 196 13.97 6.56 -5.56
N ALA A 197 14.27 5.61 -6.44
CA ALA A 197 15.55 4.92 -6.44
C ALA A 197 16.66 5.77 -7.09
N GLY A 198 16.31 6.62 -8.05
CA GLY A 198 17.22 7.40 -8.87
C GLY A 198 17.45 6.80 -10.27
N PRO A 199 17.89 7.62 -11.24
CA PRO A 199 17.86 7.30 -12.68
C PRO A 199 18.78 6.17 -13.13
N SER A 200 19.79 5.85 -12.32
CA SER A 200 20.82 4.85 -12.61
C SER A 200 20.91 3.78 -11.51
N THR A 201 20.00 3.79 -10.56
CA THR A 201 20.02 2.88 -9.42
C THR A 201 19.22 1.64 -9.77
N PRO A 202 19.84 0.44 -9.76
CA PRO A 202 19.08 -0.79 -9.94
C PRO A 202 18.19 -1.03 -8.72
N ILE A 203 17.00 -1.57 -8.98
CA ILE A 203 16.19 -2.22 -7.97
C ILE A 203 16.61 -3.69 -7.95
N THR A 204 16.92 -4.23 -6.78
CA THR A 204 17.27 -5.64 -6.60
C THR A 204 16.28 -6.34 -5.70
N ILE A 205 15.93 -7.57 -6.08
CA ILE A 205 15.22 -8.54 -5.25
C ILE A 205 16.14 -9.75 -5.15
N ASP A 206 16.71 -9.95 -3.98
CA ASP A 206 17.70 -10.98 -3.68
C ASP A 206 17.07 -12.10 -2.86
N TYR A 207 17.35 -13.34 -3.23
CA TYR A 207 16.91 -14.52 -2.50
C TYR A 207 18.12 -15.27 -1.91
N ARG A 208 18.08 -15.55 -0.62
CA ARG A 208 19.06 -16.39 0.07
C ARG A 208 18.37 -17.40 0.99
N ASP A 209 19.14 -18.39 1.47
CA ASP A 209 18.65 -19.44 2.37
C ASP A 209 17.39 -20.14 1.83
N VAL A 210 17.39 -20.40 0.52
CA VAL A 210 16.24 -20.97 -0.19
C VAL A 210 16.11 -22.45 0.15
N MET A 211 14.91 -22.85 0.56
CA MET A 211 14.52 -24.23 0.82
C MET A 211 13.29 -24.58 -0.01
N PHE A 212 13.41 -25.56 -0.91
CA PHE A 212 12.33 -26.03 -1.80
C PHE A 212 11.36 -27.02 -1.14
N ALA A 213 11.40 -27.15 0.19
CA ALA A 213 10.38 -27.90 0.90
C ALA A 213 9.07 -27.11 0.87
N VAL A 214 7.99 -27.78 0.48
CA VAL A 214 6.65 -27.17 0.50
C VAL A 214 6.29 -26.81 1.94
N PRO A 215 6.12 -25.51 2.28
CA PRO A 215 5.78 -25.12 3.64
C PRO A 215 4.43 -25.73 4.05
N LYS A 216 4.27 -26.04 5.33
CA LYS A 216 3.02 -26.60 5.86
C LYS A 216 1.84 -25.64 5.62
N GLU A 217 0.66 -26.21 5.43
CA GLU A 217 -0.55 -25.48 5.06
C GLU A 217 -1.05 -24.54 6.17
N ASP A 218 -0.91 -24.97 7.42
CA ASP A 218 -1.25 -24.21 8.64
C ASP A 218 -0.56 -22.85 8.74
N LEU A 219 0.63 -22.71 8.14
CA LEU A 219 1.34 -21.44 8.09
C LEU A 219 0.61 -20.38 7.25
N PHE A 220 -0.29 -20.77 6.35
CA PHE A 220 -1.03 -19.85 5.47
C PHE A 220 -2.46 -19.58 5.92
N SER A 221 -2.84 -20.13 7.07
CA SER A 221 -4.07 -19.79 7.79
C SER A 221 -3.76 -18.89 8.97
N PHE A 222 -4.65 -17.95 9.24
CA PHE A 222 -4.61 -17.18 10.48
C PHE A 222 -5.91 -17.44 11.23
N GLU A 223 -5.77 -18.01 12.43
CA GLU A 223 -6.87 -18.21 13.36
C GLU A 223 -6.63 -17.27 14.57
N PRO A 224 -7.39 -16.16 14.68
CA PRO A 224 -7.25 -15.26 15.81
C PRO A 224 -7.66 -15.95 17.11
N SER A 225 -7.04 -15.56 18.22
CA SER A 225 -7.51 -15.96 19.54
C SER A 225 -8.81 -15.25 19.90
N GLU A 226 -9.56 -15.73 20.90
CA GLU A 226 -10.81 -15.08 21.35
C GLU A 226 -10.60 -13.63 21.83
N GLU A 227 -9.40 -13.29 22.31
CA GLU A 227 -9.06 -11.95 22.79
C GLU A 227 -8.64 -11.00 21.66
N THR A 228 -8.24 -11.54 20.51
CA THR A 228 -7.72 -10.77 19.39
C THR A 228 -8.82 -9.93 18.76
N ARG A 229 -8.57 -8.62 18.62
CA ARG A 229 -9.51 -7.72 17.95
C ARG A 229 -9.41 -7.88 16.45
N VAL A 230 -10.43 -8.49 15.85
CA VAL A 230 -10.49 -8.77 14.42
C VAL A 230 -11.31 -7.72 13.68
N PHE A 231 -10.75 -7.20 12.60
CA PHE A 231 -11.41 -6.31 11.64
C PHE A 231 -11.37 -6.92 10.24
N SER A 232 -12.37 -6.61 9.43
CA SER A 232 -12.40 -6.91 7.99
C SER A 232 -12.54 -5.61 7.21
N GLU A 233 -11.69 -5.43 6.20
CA GLU A 233 -11.73 -4.34 5.24
C GLU A 233 -12.48 -4.76 3.98
N GLU A 234 -13.48 -3.98 3.61
CA GLU A 234 -14.33 -4.22 2.45
C GLU A 234 -14.53 -2.91 1.67
N GLU A 235 -14.74 -3.03 0.36
CA GLU A 235 -15.18 -1.92 -0.48
C GLU A 235 -16.72 -1.92 -0.54
N THR A 236 -17.33 -0.79 -0.17
CA THR A 236 -18.77 -0.57 -0.21
C THR A 236 -19.12 0.64 -1.07
N ARG A 237 -20.42 0.86 -1.30
CA ARG A 237 -20.96 2.04 -1.97
C ARG A 237 -21.66 2.94 -0.95
N ASP A 238 -21.83 4.21 -1.31
CA ASP A 238 -22.50 5.21 -0.48
C ASP A 238 -23.85 4.73 0.07
N LYS A 239 -24.72 4.21 -0.82
CA LYS A 239 -26.04 3.69 -0.47
C LYS A 239 -26.05 2.53 0.56
N ASP A 240 -24.93 1.83 0.70
CA ASP A 240 -24.81 0.66 1.57
C ASP A 240 -24.03 1.01 2.87
N LEU A 241 -23.60 2.26 3.04
CA LEU A 241 -22.81 2.70 4.20
C LEU A 241 -23.56 2.55 5.52
N ALA A 242 -24.83 2.94 5.54
CA ALA A 242 -25.67 2.92 6.74
C ALA A 242 -25.79 1.51 7.35
N ASP A 243 -25.68 0.47 6.51
CA ASP A 243 -25.71 -0.92 6.95
C ASP A 243 -24.35 -1.41 7.48
N THR A 244 -23.26 -0.72 7.13
CA THR A 244 -21.87 -1.14 7.42
C THR A 244 -21.23 -0.44 8.60
N LEU A 245 -21.61 0.81 8.89
CA LEU A 245 -21.01 1.63 9.94
C LEU A 245 -21.92 1.75 11.18
N PRO A 246 -21.36 1.74 12.40
CA PRO A 246 -22.11 1.99 13.64
C PRO A 246 -22.45 3.47 13.88
N PHE A 247 -22.23 4.33 12.88
CA PHE A 247 -22.46 5.77 12.95
C PHE A 247 -22.88 6.30 11.58
N THR A 248 -23.63 7.41 11.59
CA THR A 248 -24.11 8.06 10.37
C THR A 248 -23.04 8.93 9.74
N LEU A 249 -22.93 8.85 8.41
CA LEU A 249 -22.11 9.75 7.59
C LEU A 249 -23.03 10.61 6.72
N ASP A 250 -23.10 11.91 6.99
CA ASP A 250 -23.76 12.85 6.10
C ASP A 250 -22.77 13.32 5.00
N LEU A 251 -22.70 12.52 3.93
CA LEU A 251 -21.88 12.85 2.77
C LEU A 251 -22.52 13.93 1.89
N GLU A 252 -23.82 14.20 2.08
CA GLU A 252 -24.55 15.17 1.26
C GLU A 252 -23.90 16.55 1.38
N ARG A 253 -23.45 16.93 2.58
CA ARG A 253 -22.74 18.20 2.84
C ARG A 253 -21.47 18.36 2.01
N ILE A 254 -20.73 17.28 1.77
CA ILE A 254 -19.53 17.31 0.92
C ILE A 254 -19.98 17.45 -0.55
N THR A 255 -21.02 16.71 -0.96
CA THR A 255 -21.49 16.74 -2.35
C THR A 255 -22.15 18.06 -2.77
N GLN A 256 -22.92 18.69 -1.88
CA GLN A 256 -23.52 20.02 -2.09
C GLN A 256 -22.44 21.11 -2.29
N ARG A 257 -21.21 20.88 -1.79
CA ARG A 257 -20.04 21.74 -2.00
C ARG A 257 -19.31 21.46 -3.31
N GLY A 258 -19.86 20.60 -4.16
CA GLY A 258 -19.34 20.31 -5.51
C GLY A 258 -18.29 19.20 -5.56
N TYR A 259 -18.18 18.38 -4.53
CA TYR A 259 -17.29 17.21 -4.50
C TYR A 259 -18.05 15.93 -4.81
N LYS A 260 -17.41 14.96 -5.46
CA LYS A 260 -18.00 13.65 -5.77
C LYS A 260 -17.08 12.55 -5.31
N LEU A 261 -17.64 11.44 -4.84
CA LEU A 261 -16.90 10.25 -4.47
C LEU A 261 -16.07 9.77 -5.67
N HIS A 262 -14.78 9.61 -5.46
CA HIS A 262 -13.89 9.08 -6.47
C HIS A 262 -14.18 7.58 -6.66
N SER A 263 -14.43 7.17 -7.91
CA SER A 263 -14.71 5.77 -8.27
C SER A 263 -15.93 5.12 -7.61
N ASP A 264 -16.85 5.89 -7.00
CA ASP A 264 -18.05 5.42 -6.27
C ASP A 264 -17.78 4.34 -5.21
N ARG A 265 -16.56 4.28 -4.68
CA ARG A 265 -16.10 3.24 -3.73
C ARG A 265 -15.65 3.85 -2.41
N ILE A 266 -15.99 3.15 -1.33
CA ILE A 266 -15.65 3.53 0.03
C ILE A 266 -15.00 2.33 0.71
N THR A 267 -13.84 2.53 1.29
CA THR A 267 -13.16 1.49 2.06
C THR A 267 -13.64 1.55 3.49
N VAL A 268 -14.27 0.48 3.98
CA VAL A 268 -14.73 0.35 5.37
C VAL A 268 -14.00 -0.79 6.04
N THR A 269 -13.49 -0.54 7.24
CA THR A 269 -12.89 -1.54 8.10
C THR A 269 -13.66 -1.64 9.40
N ALA A 270 -14.30 -2.78 9.64
CA ALA A 270 -15.19 -2.99 10.77
C ALA A 270 -14.91 -4.33 11.47
N ASN A 271 -15.19 -4.39 12.77
CA ASN A 271 -15.16 -5.66 13.51
C ASN A 271 -16.41 -6.52 13.21
N GLU A 272 -16.38 -7.80 13.59
CA GLU A 272 -17.45 -8.76 13.28
C GLU A 272 -18.84 -8.29 13.72
N GLY A 273 -18.95 -7.69 14.92
CA GLY A 273 -20.20 -7.12 15.44
C GLY A 273 -20.55 -5.73 14.89
N ARG A 274 -19.73 -5.16 14.00
CA ARG A 274 -19.85 -3.79 13.45
C ARG A 274 -19.97 -2.67 14.48
N GLN A 275 -19.60 -2.91 15.73
CA GLN A 275 -19.65 -1.92 16.81
C GLN A 275 -18.45 -0.96 16.77
N ARG A 276 -17.34 -1.38 16.15
CA ARG A 276 -16.11 -0.60 15.99
C ARG A 276 -15.74 -0.61 14.52
N ALA A 277 -15.67 0.58 13.92
CA ALA A 277 -15.34 0.73 12.52
C ALA A 277 -14.63 2.06 12.22
N TYR A 278 -13.95 2.06 11.08
CA TYR A 278 -13.47 3.28 10.43
C TYR A 278 -13.63 3.15 8.91
N ALA A 279 -13.72 4.28 8.23
CA ALA A 279 -13.87 4.37 6.79
C ALA A 279 -12.88 5.38 6.19
N PHE A 280 -12.48 5.12 4.95
CA PHE A 280 -11.71 6.02 4.11
C PHE A 280 -12.48 6.32 2.83
N LEU A 281 -12.66 7.60 2.55
CA LEU A 281 -13.37 8.13 1.39
C LEU A 281 -12.47 9.13 0.67
N SER A 282 -12.42 9.05 -0.66
CA SER A 282 -11.73 10.03 -1.50
C SER A 282 -12.75 10.74 -2.37
N PHE A 283 -12.62 12.06 -2.50
CA PHE A 283 -13.50 12.88 -3.31
C PHE A 283 -12.71 13.74 -4.29
N GLU A 284 -13.30 13.97 -5.47
CA GLU A 284 -12.80 14.86 -6.50
C GLU A 284 -13.75 16.05 -6.70
N LYS A 285 -13.21 17.23 -7.03
CA LYS A 285 -14.02 18.41 -7.32
C LYS A 285 -14.69 18.27 -8.69
N ALA A 286 -16.03 18.31 -8.72
CA ALA A 286 -16.82 18.15 -9.93
C ALA A 286 -16.52 19.27 -10.95
N GLY A 287 -16.35 18.88 -12.23
CA GLY A 287 -16.14 19.84 -13.32
C GLY A 287 -14.73 20.43 -13.42
N SER A 288 -13.76 19.87 -12.68
CA SER A 288 -12.35 20.24 -12.80
C SER A 288 -11.78 19.80 -14.17
N ASN A 289 -11.78 20.71 -15.15
CA ASN A 289 -11.05 20.57 -16.43
C ASN A 289 -9.59 21.04 -16.33
N SER A 290 -9.13 21.45 -15.14
CA SER A 290 -7.78 21.97 -14.94
C SER A 290 -6.77 20.86 -14.72
N LYS A 291 -5.54 21.04 -15.23
CA LYS A 291 -4.36 20.18 -14.93
C LYS A 291 -4.01 20.09 -13.42
N ARG A 292 -4.73 20.81 -12.56
CA ARG A 292 -4.63 20.78 -11.10
C ARG A 292 -5.98 20.32 -10.56
N THR A 293 -6.00 19.10 -10.04
CA THR A 293 -7.14 18.48 -9.37
C THR A 293 -7.12 18.88 -7.90
N SER A 294 -8.17 19.55 -7.43
CA SER A 294 -8.45 19.69 -6.00
C SER A 294 -9.20 18.45 -5.53
N GLY A 295 -8.83 17.93 -4.36
CA GLY A 295 -9.40 16.70 -3.83
C GLY A 295 -9.56 16.75 -2.32
N LEU A 296 -10.50 15.96 -1.81
CA LEU A 296 -10.68 15.74 -0.38
C LEU A 296 -10.43 14.27 -0.08
N SER A 297 -9.87 13.98 1.08
CA SER A 297 -9.94 12.65 1.65
C SER A 297 -10.46 12.71 3.07
N LEU A 298 -11.44 11.88 3.37
CA LEU A 298 -12.08 11.78 4.67
C LEU A 298 -11.71 10.44 5.31
N ARG A 299 -11.18 10.50 6.52
CA ARG A 299 -11.05 9.35 7.42
C ARG A 299 -11.96 9.58 8.61
N VAL A 300 -12.79 8.60 8.92
CA VAL A 300 -13.82 8.72 9.95
C VAL A 300 -14.02 7.41 10.67
N GLY A 301 -14.18 7.42 11.99
CA GLY A 301 -14.33 6.18 12.74
C GLY A 301 -14.54 6.37 14.24
N ASN A 302 -15.25 5.44 14.85
CA ASN A 302 -15.33 5.28 16.32
C ASN A 302 -14.26 4.30 16.86
N TYR A 303 -13.40 3.82 15.96
CA TYR A 303 -12.14 3.15 16.24
C TYR A 303 -11.03 3.85 15.47
N LEU A 304 -9.91 4.13 16.14
CA LEU A 304 -8.77 4.79 15.51
C LEU A 304 -7.80 3.75 14.99
N SER A 305 -7.66 3.68 13.67
CA SER A 305 -6.57 2.96 13.02
C SER A 305 -5.20 3.54 13.45
N PRO A 306 -4.08 2.85 13.19
CA PRO A 306 -2.74 3.38 13.45
C PRO A 306 -2.52 4.77 12.83
N ASP A 307 -2.87 4.93 11.55
CA ASP A 307 -2.85 6.20 10.82
C ASP A 307 -3.72 7.28 11.47
N MET A 308 -4.98 6.96 11.81
CA MET A 308 -5.87 7.92 12.46
C MET A 308 -5.36 8.35 13.84
N ASN A 309 -4.72 7.45 14.60
CA ASN A 309 -4.08 7.80 15.87
C ASN A 309 -2.90 8.76 15.66
N ARG A 310 -2.08 8.55 14.62
CA ARG A 310 -0.98 9.46 14.28
C ARG A 310 -1.49 10.83 13.84
N ARG A 311 -2.54 10.88 13.02
CA ARG A 311 -3.21 12.13 12.63
C ARG A 311 -3.77 12.90 13.83
N ARG A 312 -4.41 12.20 14.77
CA ARG A 312 -4.89 12.78 16.02
C ARG A 312 -3.75 13.41 16.82
N ALA A 313 -2.62 12.70 16.96
CA ALA A 313 -1.45 13.22 17.66
C ALA A 313 -0.86 14.45 16.95
N LEU A 314 -0.70 14.39 15.62
CA LEU A 314 -0.20 15.50 14.80
C LEU A 314 -1.02 16.78 14.99
N LEU A 315 -2.36 16.66 14.93
CA LEU A 315 -3.30 17.76 15.14
C LEU A 315 -3.30 18.26 16.59
N ALA A 316 -3.15 17.38 17.57
CA ALA A 316 -3.07 17.78 18.97
C ALA A 316 -1.81 18.61 19.24
N ASP A 317 -0.69 18.23 18.63
CA ASP A 317 0.62 18.87 18.87
C ASP A 317 0.82 20.16 18.06
N ASN A 318 0.30 20.21 16.83
CA ASN A 318 0.61 21.28 15.86
C ASN A 318 -0.62 22.01 15.30
N GLY A 319 -1.84 21.56 15.63
CA GLY A 319 -3.07 22.13 15.11
C GLY A 319 -3.50 23.41 15.84
N GLU A 320 -4.01 24.37 15.07
CA GLU A 320 -4.71 25.55 15.56
C GLU A 320 -6.17 25.21 15.87
N GLU A 321 -6.68 25.65 17.02
CA GLU A 321 -8.09 25.45 17.37
C GLU A 321 -9.02 26.30 16.49
N VAL A 322 -10.11 25.70 16.04
CA VAL A 322 -11.15 26.35 15.23
C VAL A 322 -12.53 25.93 15.72
N ASP A 323 -13.51 26.84 15.62
CA ASP A 323 -14.91 26.53 15.94
C ASP A 323 -15.64 25.97 14.71
N LEU A 324 -16.27 24.80 14.89
CA LEU A 324 -17.03 24.07 13.88
C LEU A 324 -18.48 23.91 14.33
N ALA A 325 -19.23 25.02 14.35
CA ALA A 325 -20.64 25.04 14.74
C ALA A 325 -20.87 24.38 16.12
N SER A 326 -20.24 24.92 17.17
CA SER A 326 -20.29 24.43 18.56
C SER A 326 -19.48 23.16 18.86
N ILE A 327 -18.64 22.71 17.92
CA ILE A 327 -17.63 21.66 18.14
C ILE A 327 -16.25 22.27 17.93
N THR A 328 -15.34 22.07 18.88
CA THR A 328 -13.93 22.47 18.70
C THR A 328 -13.24 21.49 17.75
N GLY A 329 -12.78 21.99 16.61
CA GLY A 329 -11.89 21.30 15.69
C GLY A 329 -10.45 21.80 15.82
N ARG A 330 -9.53 21.10 15.15
CA ARG A 330 -8.14 21.54 14.99
C ARG A 330 -7.74 21.47 13.53
N VAL A 331 -7.13 22.52 13.02
CA VAL A 331 -6.65 22.61 11.65
C VAL A 331 -5.13 22.74 11.64
N ILE A 332 -4.48 22.07 10.70
CA ILE A 332 -3.04 22.15 10.47
C ILE A 332 -2.76 22.38 8.99
N ASP A 333 -1.76 23.19 8.73
CA ASP A 333 -1.15 23.31 7.42
C ASP A 333 -0.02 22.29 7.26
N ARG A 334 -0.30 21.20 6.55
CA ARG A 334 0.68 20.15 6.25
C ARG A 334 1.69 20.58 5.20
N GLU A 335 1.33 21.51 4.31
CA GLU A 335 2.27 22.11 3.36
C GLU A 335 3.39 22.84 4.13
N ALA A 336 3.04 23.55 5.21
CA ALA A 336 4.03 24.23 6.05
C ALA A 336 5.03 23.26 6.72
N LEU A 337 4.60 22.05 7.07
CA LEU A 337 5.47 20.99 7.61
C LEU A 337 6.47 20.46 6.57
N LEU A 338 6.14 20.63 5.28
CA LEU A 338 6.88 20.08 4.13
C LEU A 338 7.59 21.17 3.31
N LYS A 339 7.60 22.42 3.79
CA LYS A 339 8.09 23.58 3.03
C LYS A 339 9.53 23.40 2.51
N ASP A 340 10.38 22.73 3.29
CA ASP A 340 11.80 22.50 2.99
C ASP A 340 12.03 21.21 2.18
N GLU A 341 10.98 20.36 2.05
CA GLU A 341 11.02 19.06 1.36
C GLU A 341 10.36 19.12 -0.04
N ILE A 342 9.42 20.06 -0.26
CA ILE A 342 8.67 20.21 -1.51
C ILE A 342 9.06 21.49 -2.26
N PRO A 343 9.54 21.40 -3.52
CA PRO A 343 9.83 22.57 -4.34
C PRO A 343 8.58 23.44 -4.57
N GLU A 344 8.76 24.77 -4.54
CA GLU A 344 7.66 25.74 -4.74
C GLU A 344 6.87 25.50 -6.04
N SER A 345 7.52 25.02 -7.10
CA SER A 345 6.90 24.77 -8.40
C SER A 345 5.83 23.66 -8.40
N VAL A 346 5.91 22.74 -7.44
CA VAL A 346 4.97 21.62 -7.27
C VAL A 346 4.18 21.72 -5.97
N ARG A 347 4.45 22.74 -5.15
CA ARG A 347 3.78 22.97 -3.88
C ARG A 347 2.30 23.27 -4.11
N ARG A 348 1.45 22.70 -3.25
CA ARG A 348 -0.01 22.83 -3.27
C ARG A 348 -0.48 22.99 -1.84
N SER A 349 -1.56 23.75 -1.67
CA SER A 349 -2.24 23.83 -0.38
C SER A 349 -2.63 22.45 0.09
N LEU A 350 -2.18 22.10 1.29
CA LEU A 350 -2.42 20.80 1.90
C LEU A 350 -2.81 21.03 3.36
N LEU A 351 -4.11 21.06 3.59
CA LEU A 351 -4.69 21.41 4.88
C LEU A 351 -5.43 20.20 5.44
N GLU A 352 -5.23 19.90 6.71
CA GLU A 352 -6.00 18.87 7.41
C GLU A 352 -6.76 19.50 8.56
N ILE A 353 -8.03 19.13 8.70
CA ILE A 353 -8.84 19.46 9.86
C ILE A 353 -9.35 18.18 10.50
N GLY A 354 -9.29 18.11 11.83
CA GLY A 354 -9.84 16.99 12.59
C GLY A 354 -10.68 17.43 13.78
N TRP A 355 -11.70 16.65 14.10
CA TRP A 355 -12.63 16.91 15.20
C TRP A 355 -13.23 15.60 15.72
N GLN A 356 -13.94 15.68 16.84
CA GLN A 356 -14.65 14.56 17.44
C GLN A 356 -16.12 14.93 17.68
N LYS A 357 -17.04 14.06 17.26
CA LYS A 357 -18.49 14.19 17.50
C LYS A 357 -19.05 12.83 17.87
N ASN A 358 -19.77 12.73 18.99
CA ASN A 358 -20.45 11.49 19.44
C ASN A 358 -19.52 10.25 19.45
N GLU A 359 -18.33 10.37 20.02
CA GLU A 359 -17.27 9.32 20.02
C GLU A 359 -16.70 8.93 18.64
N VAL A 360 -17.10 9.61 17.57
CA VAL A 360 -16.55 9.44 16.22
C VAL A 360 -15.49 10.51 15.96
N TYR A 361 -14.32 10.07 15.52
CA TYR A 361 -13.23 10.94 15.09
C TYR A 361 -13.27 11.14 13.59
N TRP A 362 -13.03 12.37 13.16
CA TRP A 362 -13.09 12.80 11.77
C TRP A 362 -11.77 13.49 11.41
N PHE A 363 -11.23 13.17 10.24
CA PHE A 363 -10.04 13.80 9.66
C PHE A 363 -10.30 14.08 8.19
N LEU A 364 -10.43 15.36 7.85
CA LEU A 364 -10.66 15.82 6.49
C LEU A 364 -9.38 16.50 5.98
N LEU A 365 -8.74 15.87 5.00
CA LEU A 365 -7.55 16.38 4.32
C LEU A 365 -7.96 16.96 2.96
N GLY A 366 -7.67 18.24 2.74
CA GLY A 366 -7.87 18.92 1.47
C GLY A 366 -6.57 19.18 0.73
N GLU A 367 -6.51 18.79 -0.54
CA GLU A 367 -5.42 19.12 -1.47
C GLU A 367 -5.92 20.16 -2.48
N GLY A 368 -5.20 21.29 -2.59
CA GLY A 368 -5.54 22.37 -3.51
C GLY A 368 -6.84 23.10 -3.14
N ILE A 369 -7.15 23.19 -1.85
CA ILE A 369 -8.36 23.80 -1.28
C ILE A 369 -7.92 24.85 -0.26
N ASP A 370 -8.60 26.00 -0.22
CA ASP A 370 -8.28 27.04 0.75
C ASP A 370 -8.81 26.70 2.16
N ARG A 371 -8.28 27.41 3.16
CA ARG A 371 -8.59 27.16 4.57
C ARG A 371 -10.07 27.40 4.90
N GLU A 372 -10.67 28.43 4.30
CA GLU A 372 -12.07 28.80 4.56
C GLU A 372 -13.04 27.78 3.97
N GLU A 373 -12.75 27.27 2.76
CA GLU A 373 -13.50 26.19 2.11
C GLU A 373 -13.40 24.91 2.94
N LEU A 374 -12.21 24.50 3.39
CA LEU A 374 -12.02 23.30 4.21
C LEU A 374 -12.77 23.38 5.56
N ILE A 375 -12.63 24.51 6.28
CA ILE A 375 -13.37 24.74 7.53
C ILE A 375 -14.87 24.79 7.26
N GLY A 376 -15.30 25.45 6.18
CA GLY A 376 -16.71 25.54 5.81
C GLY A 376 -17.34 24.17 5.51
N ILE A 377 -16.58 23.23 4.92
CA ILE A 377 -17.02 21.84 4.72
C ILE A 377 -17.12 21.13 6.07
N ALA A 378 -16.08 21.22 6.90
CA ALA A 378 -16.07 20.57 8.22
C ALA A 378 -17.22 21.07 9.13
N SER A 379 -17.46 22.40 9.17
CA SER A 379 -18.58 22.99 9.91
C SER A 379 -19.95 22.55 9.40
N ALA A 380 -20.10 22.37 8.08
CA ALA A 380 -21.35 21.85 7.52
C ALA A 380 -21.59 20.40 7.93
N MET A 381 -20.53 19.59 8.08
CA MET A 381 -20.62 18.20 8.55
C MET A 381 -20.90 18.09 10.06
N THR A 382 -20.58 19.11 10.85
CA THR A 382 -20.88 19.13 12.29
C THR A 382 -22.29 19.61 12.60
N SER A 383 -22.85 20.48 11.75
CA SER A 383 -24.19 21.05 11.89
C SER A 383 -25.27 19.98 11.79
N SER A 384 -26.15 19.87 12.79
CA SER A 384 -27.34 19.02 12.74
C SER A 384 -28.51 19.78 12.11
N ASP A 385 -29.24 19.17 11.18
CA ASP A 385 -30.54 19.69 10.71
C ASP A 385 -31.67 19.55 11.76
N ASP A 386 -31.37 19.07 12.97
CA ASP A 386 -32.35 18.86 14.05
C ASP A 386 -32.97 20.15 14.63
N GLU A 387 -32.60 21.34 14.14
CA GLU A 387 -33.25 22.61 14.52
C GLU A 387 -34.42 23.01 13.60
N ALA A 388 -34.76 22.23 12.56
CA ALA A 388 -35.83 22.60 11.62
C ALA A 388 -37.25 22.13 11.98
N ASP A 389 -37.43 21.30 13.02
CA ASP A 389 -38.74 20.67 13.35
C ASP A 389 -39.16 20.87 14.82
N GLN A 390 -38.94 22.06 15.38
CA GLN A 390 -39.74 22.52 16.53
C GLN A 390 -40.75 23.57 16.07
N PRO A 391 -42.04 23.23 15.90
CA PRO A 391 -43.07 24.25 15.87
C PRO A 391 -43.12 24.90 17.25
N GLU A 392 -43.01 26.22 17.28
CA GLU A 392 -43.36 27.01 18.46
C GLU A 392 -44.81 26.66 18.86
N GLU A 393 -45.00 26.12 20.08
CA GLU A 393 -46.28 26.17 20.80
C GLU A 393 -46.20 27.17 21.96
#